data_AF-A0A928YW86-F1
#
_entry.id   AF-A0A928YW86-F1
#
_cell.length_a   1.000
_cell.length_b   1.000
_cell.length_c   1.000
_cell.angle_alpha   90.00
_cell.angle_beta   90.00
_cell.angle_gamma   90.00
#
_symmetry.space_group_name_H-M   'P 1'
#
loop_
_entity.id
_entity.type
_entity.pdbx_description
1 polymer ?
#
loop_
_entity_poly.entity_id
_entity_poly.type
_entity_poly.pdbx_seq_one_letter_code
_entity_poly.pdbx_strand_id
1 'polypeptide(L)'
;MPTNMNTKELYQIERIADETAVVFGTTYINPISYLPAIEEDLGKLGFSGQIVFDLLLSNGFRPNRFVEADVIEAKISRPSMRVVEISSLDETVIEKTYEFYKSHPNLVESNNILMEEEKYYLIHD
;
A
#
# COMPACT_ATOMS: atom_id res chain seq x y z
N MET A 1 9.37 12.16 -21.68
CA MET A 1 10.13 11.15 -20.92
C MET A 1 9.87 11.45 -19.45
N PRO A 2 9.13 10.63 -18.68
CA PRO A 2 9.08 10.85 -17.24
C PRO A 2 10.48 10.58 -16.70
N THR A 3 10.99 11.57 -15.98
CA THR A 3 12.25 11.62 -15.26
C THR A 3 12.36 10.43 -14.30
N ASN A 4 13.58 9.93 -14.09
CA ASN A 4 13.94 8.93 -13.07
C ASN A 4 13.35 9.30 -11.70
N MET A 5 12.14 8.84 -11.39
CA MET A 5 11.65 8.79 -10.02
C MET A 5 12.38 7.65 -9.33
N ASN A 6 12.94 7.94 -8.16
CA ASN A 6 13.42 6.90 -7.26
C ASN A 6 12.21 6.05 -6.86
N THR A 7 12.26 4.73 -7.04
CA THR A 7 11.11 3.85 -6.72
C THR A 7 10.66 3.97 -5.26
N LYS A 8 11.56 4.40 -4.37
CA LYS A 8 11.26 4.76 -2.98
C LYS A 8 10.26 5.91 -2.81
N GLU A 9 10.01 6.70 -3.85
CA GLU A 9 9.02 7.78 -3.81
C GLU A 9 7.61 7.30 -4.19
N LEU A 10 7.47 6.10 -4.77
CA LEU A 10 6.21 5.61 -5.35
C LEU A 10 5.41 4.71 -4.41
N TYR A 11 6.11 3.94 -3.58
CA TYR A 11 5.52 3.07 -2.57
C TYR A 11 6.50 2.82 -1.42
N GLN A 12 5.98 2.35 -0.29
CA GLN A 12 6.76 1.81 0.81
C GLN A 12 6.26 0.40 1.17
N ILE A 13 7.17 -0.53 1.40
CA ILE A 13 6.86 -1.89 1.85
C ILE A 13 7.22 -2.00 3.33
N GLU A 14 6.29 -2.50 4.14
CA GLU A 14 6.53 -2.80 5.55
C GLU A 14 6.07 -4.22 5.86
N ARG A 15 6.94 -5.01 6.49
CA ARG A 15 6.58 -6.33 7.01
C ARG A 15 5.94 -6.14 8.39
N ILE A 16 4.68 -6.52 8.51
CA ILE A 16 3.90 -6.34 9.75
C ILE A 16 3.80 -7.64 10.57
N ALA A 17 3.99 -8.80 9.92
CA ALA A 17 4.04 -10.11 10.55
C ALA A 17 5.01 -11.03 9.78
N ASP A 18 5.25 -12.24 10.29
CA ASP A 18 6.16 -13.19 9.65
C ASP A 18 5.74 -13.50 8.21
N GLU A 19 4.45 -13.66 7.93
CA GLU A 19 3.97 -13.98 6.58
C GLU A 19 3.08 -12.86 5.99
N THR A 20 3.18 -11.63 6.50
CA THR A 20 2.35 -10.52 6.03
C THR A 20 3.15 -9.24 5.87
N ALA A 21 3.01 -8.60 4.70
CA ALA A 21 3.55 -7.27 4.45
C ALA A 21 2.49 -6.36 3.80
N VAL A 22 2.65 -5.05 4.03
CA VAL A 22 1.80 -4.01 3.43
C VAL A 22 2.62 -3.19 2.46
N VAL A 23 2.04 -2.92 1.29
CA VAL A 23 2.57 -1.99 0.30
C VAL A 23 1.72 -0.72 0.35
N PHE A 24 2.25 0.34 0.94
CA PHE A 24 1.62 1.65 1.01
C PHE A 24 1.88 2.42 -0.28
N GLY A 25 0.81 2.91 -0.93
CA GLY A 25 0.96 3.91 -1.98
C GLY A 25 1.36 5.26 -1.40
N THR A 26 2.45 5.85 -1.90
CA THR A 26 2.93 7.17 -1.44
C THR A 26 2.63 8.30 -2.42
N THR A 27 1.92 7.99 -3.51
CA THR A 27 1.51 8.96 -4.54
C THR A 27 0.10 8.64 -5.04
N TYR A 28 -0.43 9.50 -5.92
CA TYR A 28 -1.69 9.22 -6.62
C TYR A 28 -1.57 8.09 -7.67
N ILE A 29 -0.36 7.64 -7.99
CA ILE A 29 -0.14 6.55 -8.94
C ILE A 29 -0.31 5.22 -8.20
N ASN A 30 -1.20 4.37 -8.72
CA ASN A 30 -1.48 3.09 -8.11
C ASN A 30 -0.23 2.19 -8.06
N PRO A 31 0.21 1.70 -6.88
CA PRO A 31 1.43 0.89 -6.73
C PRO A 31 1.42 -0.43 -7.51
N ILE A 32 0.24 -0.96 -7.88
CA ILE A 32 0.11 -2.15 -8.75
C ILE A 32 0.72 -1.89 -10.14
N SER A 33 0.88 -0.64 -10.56
CA SER A 33 1.57 -0.29 -11.81
C SER A 33 3.07 -0.66 -11.77
N TYR A 34 3.62 -0.92 -10.57
CA TYR A 34 5.04 -1.13 -10.32
C TYR A 34 5.36 -2.52 -9.76
N LEU A 35 4.50 -3.52 -10.00
CA LEU A 35 4.72 -4.91 -9.53
C LEU A 35 6.16 -5.43 -9.76
N PRO A 36 6.81 -5.23 -10.93
CA PRO A 36 8.19 -5.72 -11.12
C PRO A 36 9.20 -5.13 -10.13
N ALA A 37 9.06 -3.84 -9.78
CA ALA A 37 9.93 -3.19 -8.81
C ALA A 37 9.62 -3.67 -7.38
N ILE A 38 8.33 -3.84 -7.05
CA ILE A 38 7.90 -4.37 -5.76
C ILE A 38 8.42 -5.79 -5.56
N GLU A 39 8.34 -6.65 -6.57
CA GLU A 39 8.91 -8.01 -6.55
C GLU A 39 10.43 -7.99 -6.32
N GLU A 40 11.16 -7.05 -6.93
CA GLU A 40 12.60 -6.89 -6.69
C GLU A 40 12.90 -6.54 -5.23
N ASP A 41 12.13 -5.61 -4.65
CA ASP A 41 12.28 -5.20 -3.26
C ASP A 41 11.86 -6.29 -2.27
N LEU A 42 10.80 -7.05 -2.57
CA LEU A 42 10.43 -8.27 -1.84
C LEU A 42 11.53 -9.33 -1.90
N GLY A 43 12.24 -9.43 -3.04
CA GLY A 43 13.39 -10.31 -3.21
C GLY A 43 14.56 -9.93 -2.31
N LYS A 44 14.86 -8.64 -2.17
CA LYS A 44 15.87 -8.13 -1.23
C LYS A 44 15.51 -8.40 0.23
N LEU A 45 14.20 -8.45 0.53
CA LEU A 45 13.68 -8.80 1.85
C LEU A 45 13.61 -10.32 2.10
N GLY A 46 13.80 -11.14 1.07
CA GLY A 46 13.59 -12.59 1.15
C GLY A 46 12.16 -12.97 1.53
N PHE A 47 11.17 -12.17 1.11
CA PHE A 47 9.78 -12.31 1.56
C PHE A 47 9.01 -13.38 0.77
N SER A 48 8.17 -14.13 1.48
CA SER A 48 7.12 -14.99 0.95
C SER A 48 5.99 -15.03 1.97
N GLY A 49 4.75 -15.14 1.51
CA GLY A 49 3.56 -14.97 2.35
C GLY A 49 2.49 -14.15 1.64
N GLN A 50 1.68 -13.41 2.38
CA GLN A 50 0.65 -12.53 1.84
C GLN A 50 1.14 -11.07 1.80
N ILE A 51 0.77 -10.35 0.74
CA ILE A 51 0.89 -8.89 0.69
C ILE A 51 -0.48 -8.23 0.59
N VAL A 52 -0.61 -7.08 1.23
CA VAL A 52 -1.77 -6.20 1.11
C VAL A 52 -1.30 -4.87 0.53
N PHE A 53 -1.85 -4.47 -0.60
CA PHE A 53 -1.69 -3.13 -1.15
C PHE A 53 -2.71 -2.20 -0.52
N ASP A 54 -2.25 -1.10 0.07
CA ASP A 54 -3.10 0.01 0.44
C ASP A 54 -3.04 1.10 -0.65
N LEU A 55 -4.14 1.22 -1.38
CA LEU A 55 -4.31 2.12 -2.50
C LEU A 55 -4.97 3.45 -2.10
N LEU A 56 -4.95 3.82 -0.82
CA LEU A 56 -5.63 5.03 -0.31
C LEU A 56 -5.34 6.27 -1.14
N LEU A 57 -4.06 6.54 -1.43
CA LEU A 57 -3.68 7.76 -2.14
C LEU A 57 -4.04 7.75 -3.63
N SER A 58 -4.35 6.60 -4.22
CA SER A 58 -4.81 6.50 -5.62
C SER A 58 -6.32 6.32 -5.76
N ASN A 59 -7.00 5.74 -4.76
CA ASN A 59 -8.40 5.34 -4.86
C ASN A 59 -9.31 6.06 -3.83
N GLY A 60 -8.74 6.68 -2.80
CA GLY A 60 -9.47 7.22 -1.65
C GLY A 60 -10.07 6.12 -0.76
N PHE A 61 -11.05 6.48 0.08
CA PHE A 61 -11.80 5.55 0.93
C PHE A 61 -12.87 4.76 0.15
N ARG A 62 -12.50 4.24 -1.02
CA ARG A 62 -13.41 3.44 -1.87
C ARG A 62 -13.27 1.94 -1.57
N PRO A 63 -14.31 1.12 -1.87
CA PRO A 63 -14.27 -0.33 -1.65
C PRO A 63 -13.09 -1.05 -2.33
N ASN A 64 -12.53 -0.46 -3.38
CA ASN A 64 -11.34 -0.96 -4.08
C ASN A 64 -10.02 -0.37 -3.54
N ARG A 65 -9.98 0.10 -2.29
CA ARG A 65 -8.77 0.60 -1.62
C ARG A 65 -7.76 -0.50 -1.36
N PHE A 66 -8.21 -1.68 -0.95
CA PHE A 66 -7.30 -2.76 -0.59
C PHE A 66 -7.30 -3.85 -1.64
N VAL A 67 -6.11 -4.33 -1.96
CA VAL A 67 -5.89 -5.50 -2.81
C VAL A 67 -4.94 -6.42 -2.06
N GLU A 68 -5.25 -7.70 -1.95
CA GLU A 68 -4.31 -8.69 -1.43
C GLU A 68 -3.79 -9.59 -2.55
N ALA A 69 -2.62 -10.19 -2.32
CA ALA A 69 -2.04 -11.18 -3.20
C ALA A 69 -1.08 -12.11 -2.41
N ASP A 70 -0.94 -13.34 -2.89
CA ASP A 70 0.09 -14.26 -2.44
C ASP A 70 1.44 -13.92 -3.09
N VAL A 71 2.51 -14.12 -2.32
CA VAL A 71 3.90 -13.99 -2.74
C VAL A 71 4.63 -15.29 -2.53
N ILE A 72 5.15 -15.84 -3.62
CA ILE A 72 5.90 -17.10 -3.64
C ILE A 72 7.29 -16.80 -4.19
N GLU A 73 8.34 -17.00 -3.38
CA GLU A 73 9.73 -16.73 -3.76
C GLU A 73 9.91 -15.29 -4.30
N ALA A 74 9.36 -14.32 -3.57
CA ALA A 74 9.32 -12.89 -3.93
C ALA A 74 8.55 -12.54 -5.23
N LYS A 75 7.83 -13.50 -5.83
CA LYS A 75 6.95 -13.25 -6.97
C LYS A 75 5.50 -13.13 -6.57
N ILE A 76 4.86 -12.06 -7.04
CA ILE A 76 3.46 -11.79 -6.75
C ILE A 76 2.61 -12.66 -7.66
N SER A 77 1.79 -13.50 -7.07
CA SER A 77 0.86 -14.37 -7.80
C SER A 77 -0.30 -13.53 -8.34
N ARG A 78 -0.21 -13.09 -9.59
CA ARG A 78 -1.30 -12.35 -10.27
C ARG A 78 -2.66 -13.05 -10.18
N PRO A 79 -2.76 -14.40 -10.31
CA PRO A 79 -4.04 -15.10 -10.14
C PRO A 79 -4.64 -15.01 -8.74
N SER A 80 -3.84 -14.77 -7.69
CA SER A 80 -4.32 -14.58 -6.32
C SER A 80 -4.80 -13.16 -6.03
N MET A 81 -4.49 -12.20 -6.92
CA MET A 81 -4.82 -10.79 -6.69
C MET A 81 -6.32 -10.58 -6.63
N ARG A 82 -6.81 -10.05 -5.51
CA ARG A 82 -8.22 -9.72 -5.33
C ARG A 82 -8.41 -8.45 -4.52
N VAL A 83 -9.43 -7.69 -4.89
CA VAL A 83 -9.92 -6.57 -4.06
C VAL A 83 -10.54 -7.15 -2.79
N VAL A 84 -10.24 -6.53 -1.65
CA VAL A 84 -10.77 -6.94 -0.35
C VAL A 84 -11.35 -5.75 0.39
N GLU A 85 -12.44 -6.01 1.11
CA GLU A 85 -13.06 -5.03 1.98
C GLU A 85 -12.22 -4.86 3.26
N ILE A 86 -12.19 -3.65 3.80
CA ILE A 86 -11.43 -3.36 5.04
C ILE A 86 -11.86 -4.27 6.20
N SER A 87 -13.14 -4.64 6.26
CA SER A 87 -13.69 -5.53 7.30
C SER A 87 -13.21 -6.99 7.20
N SER A 88 -12.53 -7.35 6.11
CA SER A 88 -11.93 -8.68 5.93
C SER A 88 -10.43 -8.73 6.22
N LEU A 89 -9.81 -7.57 6.49
CA LEU A 89 -8.40 -7.49 6.83
C LEU A 89 -8.17 -7.76 8.32
N ASP A 90 -6.97 -8.24 8.64
CA ASP A 90 -6.48 -8.33 10.01
C ASP A 90 -6.43 -6.92 10.65
N GLU A 91 -6.83 -6.82 11.93
CA GLU A 91 -6.83 -5.56 12.66
C GLU A 91 -5.45 -4.90 12.68
N THR A 92 -4.38 -5.70 12.76
CA THR A 92 -2.99 -5.23 12.69
C THR A 92 -2.66 -4.56 11.36
N VAL A 93 -3.18 -5.09 10.24
CA VAL A 93 -3.02 -4.46 8.91
C VAL A 93 -3.70 -3.09 8.92
N ILE A 94 -4.93 -3.04 9.43
CA ILE A 94 -5.73 -1.82 9.47
C ILE A 94 -5.02 -0.76 10.32
N GLU A 95 -4.61 -1.10 11.54
CA GLU A 95 -3.85 -0.22 12.44
C GLU A 95 -2.59 0.32 11.76
N LYS A 96 -1.79 -0.56 11.14
CA LYS A 96 -0.55 -0.17 10.45
C LYS A 96 -0.80 0.79 9.30
N THR A 97 -1.92 0.64 8.58
CA THR A 97 -2.27 1.59 7.51
C THR A 97 -2.59 2.97 8.04
N TYR A 98 -3.33 3.07 9.14
CA TYR A 98 -3.63 4.35 9.76
C TYR A 98 -2.37 4.99 10.36
N GLU A 99 -1.54 4.22 11.08
CA GLU A 99 -0.26 4.69 11.61
C GLU A 99 0.67 5.22 10.52
N PHE A 100 0.74 4.54 9.38
CA PHE A 100 1.55 4.96 8.25
C PHE A 100 1.13 6.35 7.75
N TYR A 101 -0.15 6.57 7.42
CA TYR A 101 -0.58 7.86 6.88
C TYR A 101 -0.56 8.97 7.94
N LYS A 102 -0.87 8.65 9.21
CA LYS A 102 -0.78 9.59 10.34
C LYS A 102 0.65 10.08 10.57
N SER A 103 1.64 9.20 10.41
CA SER A 103 3.06 9.55 10.52
C SER A 103 3.62 10.24 9.27
N HIS A 104 2.87 10.29 8.17
CA HIS A 104 3.25 10.92 6.91
C HIS A 104 2.22 11.97 6.45
N PRO A 105 1.91 13.00 7.27
CA PRO A 105 0.84 13.95 6.97
C PRO A 105 1.04 14.67 5.63
N ASN A 106 2.28 14.95 5.23
CA ASN A 106 2.59 15.56 3.93
C ASN A 106 2.05 14.75 2.73
N LEU A 107 2.04 13.42 2.81
CA LEU A 107 1.50 12.56 1.74
C LEU A 107 -0.02 12.68 1.64
N VAL A 108 -0.68 12.82 2.79
CA VAL A 108 -2.14 12.95 2.90
C VAL A 108 -2.61 14.34 2.48
N GLU A 109 -1.98 15.39 3.01
CA GLU A 109 -2.35 16.79 2.75
C GLU A 109 -2.20 17.16 1.27
N SER A 110 -1.11 16.71 0.63
CA SER A 110 -0.81 16.99 -0.78
C SER A 110 -1.63 16.16 -1.77
N ASN A 111 -2.43 15.21 -1.28
CA ASN A 111 -3.24 14.35 -2.12
C ASN A 111 -4.55 15.04 -2.56
N ASN A 112 -4.84 15.02 -3.86
CA ASN A 112 -6.04 15.65 -4.42
C ASN A 112 -7.22 14.68 -4.63
N ILE A 113 -7.06 13.40 -4.28
CA ILE A 113 -8.12 12.38 -4.36
C ILE A 113 -8.93 12.33 -3.06
N LEU A 114 -8.26 12.54 -1.92
CA LEU A 114 -8.89 12.59 -0.60
C LEU A 114 -9.63 13.92 -0.38
N MET A 115 -10.79 13.83 0.26
CA MET A 115 -11.54 14.99 0.73
C MET A 115 -10.90 15.57 2.00
N GLU A 116 -11.16 16.85 2.30
CA GLU A 116 -10.55 17.52 3.46
C GLU A 116 -10.95 16.85 4.79
N GLU A 117 -12.15 16.30 4.89
CA GLU A 117 -12.58 15.57 6.10
C GLU A 117 -11.82 14.25 6.27
N GLU A 118 -11.58 13.54 5.16
CA GLU A 118 -10.81 12.29 5.12
C GLU A 118 -9.34 12.54 5.51
N LYS A 119 -8.75 13.63 5.02
CA LYS A 119 -7.40 14.05 5.39
C LYS A 119 -7.31 14.37 6.88
N TYR A 120 -8.28 15.13 7.39
CA TYR A 120 -8.32 15.47 8.81
C TYR A 120 -8.40 14.22 9.69
N TYR A 121 -9.30 13.29 9.35
CA TYR A 121 -9.46 12.01 10.07
C TYR A 121 -8.15 11.22 10.12
N LEU A 122 -7.46 11.05 8.98
CA LEU A 122 -6.21 10.28 8.91
C LEU A 122 -5.07 10.87 9.76
N ILE A 123 -5.02 12.20 9.91
CA ILE A 123 -3.90 12.89 10.55
C ILE A 123 -4.16 13.09 12.05
N HIS A 124 -5.41 13.29 12.44
CA HIS A 124 -5.75 13.78 13.79
C HIS A 124 -6.51 12.78 14.66
N ASP A 125 -7.28 11.86 14.09
CA ASP A 125 -8.00 10.82 14.84
C ASP A 125 -7.16 9.54 14.93
#